data_AF-A0AB32ZZH3-F1
#
_entry.id   AF-A0AB32ZZH3-F1
#
_cell.length_a   1.000
_cell.length_b   1.000
_cell.length_c   1.000
_cell.angle_alpha   90.00
_cell.angle_beta   90.00
_cell.angle_gamma   90.00
#
_symmetry.space_group_name_H-M   'P 1'
#
loop_
_entity.id
_entity.type
_entity.pdbx_description
1 polymer ?
#
loop_
_entity_poly.entity_id
_entity_poly.type
_entity_poly.pdbx_seq_one_letter_code
_entity_poly.pdbx_strand_id
1 'polypeptide(L)'
;MHNHSSKKTSMPHRDAAVRRIPVFVGLLLILIPLAESVNGSVLWGMNYHSPKLMSQVGDMVAWVKLIAVCAGVYLIFKQKGALKLLFKNKWVSNILNIFIAVVAFIQVNLGFFDVAMDMVLTDNTDYFHKEFEIGKNTIYVHTLDQGALGKAYHNFYLKCPLPLHRFELKPIEQTDWVLDLQLKATDVGFGVFNGRGEFKHDIGLNGINCT
;
A
#
# COMPACT_ATOMS: atom_id res chain seq x y z
N MET A 1 -2.57 -60.45 -41.94
CA MET A 1 -3.51 -59.34 -42.18
C MET A 1 -3.68 -58.56 -40.87
N HIS A 2 -3.54 -57.23 -40.97
CA HIS A 2 -3.89 -56.15 -40.04
C HIS A 2 -3.39 -56.09 -38.57
N ASN A 3 -2.36 -55.24 -38.40
CA ASN A 3 -2.26 -54.09 -37.47
C ASN A 3 -3.51 -53.74 -36.65
N HIS A 4 -3.30 -53.42 -35.37
CA HIS A 4 -3.73 -52.13 -34.81
C HIS A 4 -2.90 -51.77 -33.56
N SER A 5 -1.76 -51.09 -33.80
CA SER A 5 -1.09 -50.29 -32.77
C SER A 5 -1.91 -49.01 -32.57
N SER A 6 -2.70 -48.97 -31.50
CA SER A 6 -3.38 -47.75 -31.05
C SER A 6 -2.37 -46.79 -30.44
N LYS A 7 -1.71 -46.01 -31.31
CA LYS A 7 -0.93 -44.85 -30.90
C LYS A 7 -1.89 -43.79 -30.37
N LYS A 8 -2.08 -43.73 -29.04
CA LYS A 8 -2.76 -42.60 -28.39
C LYS A 8 -1.89 -41.36 -28.62
N THR A 9 -2.24 -40.59 -29.65
CA THR A 9 -1.81 -39.20 -29.82
C THR A 9 -2.48 -38.36 -28.75
N SER A 10 -1.90 -38.32 -27.55
CA SER A 10 -2.20 -37.23 -26.62
C SER A 10 -1.72 -35.93 -27.27
N MET A 11 -2.67 -35.04 -27.57
CA MET A 11 -2.42 -33.75 -28.22
C MET A 11 -1.37 -32.94 -27.43
N PRO A 12 -0.14 -32.77 -27.96
CA PRO A 12 0.97 -32.12 -27.23
C PRO A 12 0.71 -30.63 -26.91
N HIS A 13 -0.29 -30.03 -27.55
CA HIS A 13 -0.60 -28.62 -27.43
C HIS A 13 -1.33 -28.26 -26.12
N ARG A 14 -2.07 -29.19 -25.50
CA ARG A 14 -2.75 -28.96 -24.21
C ARG A 14 -1.77 -28.99 -23.03
N ASP A 15 -0.81 -29.90 -23.06
CA ASP A 15 0.16 -30.09 -21.97
C ASP A 15 1.14 -28.92 -21.82
N ALA A 16 1.51 -28.29 -22.93
CA ALA A 16 2.37 -27.11 -22.93
C ALA A 16 1.66 -25.86 -22.38
N ALA A 17 0.38 -25.67 -22.69
CA ALA A 17 -0.41 -24.54 -22.18
C ALA A 17 -0.63 -24.66 -20.67
N VAL A 18 -0.97 -25.86 -20.18
CA VAL A 18 -1.15 -26.14 -18.75
C VAL A 18 0.14 -25.89 -17.95
N ARG A 19 1.30 -26.19 -18.53
CA ARG A 19 2.59 -25.87 -17.92
C ARG A 19 2.91 -24.37 -17.89
N ARG A 20 2.36 -23.53 -18.76
CA ARG A 20 2.65 -22.09 -18.79
C ARG A 20 1.82 -21.27 -17.80
N ILE A 21 0.61 -21.71 -17.49
CA ILE A 21 -0.32 -21.04 -16.57
C ILE A 21 0.34 -20.65 -15.23
N PRO A 22 0.97 -21.56 -14.47
CA PRO A 22 1.58 -21.21 -13.19
C PRO A 22 2.76 -20.22 -13.33
N VAL A 23 3.44 -20.17 -14.48
CA VAL A 23 4.46 -19.15 -14.75
C VAL A 23 3.79 -17.78 -14.87
N PHE A 24 2.74 -17.68 -15.68
CA PHE A 24 1.99 -16.43 -15.82
C PHE A 24 1.38 -15.96 -14.50
N VAL A 25 0.78 -16.88 -13.73
CA VAL A 25 0.26 -16.57 -12.40
C VAL A 25 1.39 -16.10 -11.48
N GLY A 26 2.53 -16.79 -11.46
CA GLY A 26 3.68 -16.38 -10.66
C GLY A 26 4.21 -14.99 -11.03
N LEU A 27 4.24 -14.66 -12.32
CA LEU A 27 4.60 -13.32 -12.82
C LEU A 27 3.63 -12.25 -12.33
N LEU A 28 2.32 -12.49 -12.44
CA LEU A 28 1.29 -11.55 -11.99
C LEU A 28 1.39 -11.29 -10.49
N LEU A 29 1.63 -12.35 -9.70
CA LEU A 29 1.79 -12.27 -8.25
C LEU A 29 3.06 -11.51 -7.81
N ILE A 30 4.03 -11.28 -8.70
CA ILE A 30 5.23 -10.47 -8.42
C ILE A 30 5.08 -9.05 -8.98
N LEU A 31 4.47 -8.90 -10.15
CA LEU A 31 4.38 -7.62 -10.85
C LEU A 31 3.22 -6.74 -10.36
N ILE A 32 2.08 -7.31 -9.95
CA ILE A 32 0.95 -6.52 -9.43
C ILE A 32 1.32 -5.85 -8.10
N PRO A 33 1.89 -6.56 -7.11
CA PRO A 33 2.38 -5.92 -5.88
C PRO A 33 3.38 -4.81 -6.16
N LEU A 34 4.34 -5.06 -7.08
CA LEU A 34 5.33 -4.05 -7.48
C LEU A 34 4.68 -2.79 -8.07
N ALA A 35 3.71 -2.97 -8.97
CA ALA A 35 3.03 -1.86 -9.64
C ALA A 35 2.23 -1.01 -8.63
N GLU A 36 1.64 -1.63 -7.62
CA GLU A 36 1.00 -0.90 -6.53
C GLU A 36 2.05 -0.16 -5.69
N SER A 37 3.14 -0.82 -5.28
CA SER A 37 4.19 -0.20 -4.45
C SER A 37 4.83 1.02 -5.11
N VAL A 38 4.97 1.02 -6.44
CA VAL A 38 5.49 2.18 -7.20
C VAL A 38 4.53 3.38 -7.16
N ASN A 39 3.23 3.16 -6.99
CA ASN A 39 2.26 4.26 -6.89
C ASN A 39 2.36 5.02 -5.56
N GLY A 40 3.09 4.48 -4.58
CA GLY A 40 3.36 5.14 -3.29
C GLY A 40 2.14 5.35 -2.40
N SER A 41 1.00 4.78 -2.77
CA SER A 41 -0.29 4.97 -2.09
C SER A 41 -1.10 3.68 -2.12
N VAL A 42 -1.81 3.42 -1.02
CA VAL A 42 -2.64 2.23 -0.82
C VAL A 42 -3.67 2.11 -1.93
N LEU A 43 -3.75 0.92 -2.54
CA LEU A 43 -4.73 0.61 -3.60
C LEU A 43 -4.73 1.64 -4.75
N TRP A 44 -3.55 2.06 -5.19
CA TRP A 44 -3.39 3.06 -6.25
C TRP A 44 -3.98 4.45 -5.93
N GLY A 45 -3.91 4.86 -4.66
CA GLY A 45 -4.38 6.19 -4.24
C GLY A 45 -5.89 6.26 -4.01
N MET A 46 -6.53 5.10 -3.89
CA MET A 46 -7.95 4.99 -3.59
C MET A 46 -8.23 5.31 -2.12
N ASN A 47 -8.48 6.58 -1.82
CA ASN A 47 -8.88 7.04 -0.48
C ASN A 47 -10.37 6.85 -0.23
N TYR A 48 -10.75 5.82 0.52
CA TYR A 48 -12.16 5.51 0.86
C TYR A 48 -12.50 5.77 2.32
N HIS A 49 -13.66 6.38 2.55
CA HIS A 49 -14.33 6.55 3.84
C HIS A 49 -13.57 7.39 4.89
N SER A 50 -12.40 6.95 5.35
CA SER A 50 -11.55 7.69 6.30
C SER A 50 -10.06 7.36 6.14
N PRO A 51 -9.16 8.32 6.44
CA PRO A 51 -7.72 8.07 6.50
C PRO A 51 -7.34 6.96 7.47
N LYS A 52 -8.01 6.86 8.62
CA LYS A 52 -7.77 5.79 9.61
C LYS A 52 -8.04 4.41 9.00
N LEU A 53 -9.18 4.23 8.34
CA LEU A 53 -9.51 2.99 7.64
C LEU A 53 -8.48 2.70 6.53
N MET A 54 -8.08 3.71 5.77
CA MET A 54 -7.10 3.53 4.70
C MET A 54 -5.72 3.14 5.22
N SER A 55 -5.30 3.60 6.41
CA SER A 55 -4.09 3.11 7.06
C SER A 55 -4.20 1.61 7.36
N GLN A 56 -5.27 1.18 8.02
CA GLN A 56 -5.49 -0.24 8.35
C GLN A 56 -5.57 -1.12 7.10
N VAL A 57 -6.22 -0.63 6.04
CA VAL A 57 -6.26 -1.32 4.75
C VAL A 57 -4.86 -1.39 4.14
N GLY A 58 -4.06 -0.34 4.29
CA GLY A 58 -2.64 -0.33 3.90
C GLY A 58 -1.86 -1.45 4.55
N ASP A 59 -1.99 -1.62 5.87
CA ASP A 59 -1.31 -2.65 6.65
C ASP A 59 -1.72 -4.06 6.17
N MET A 60 -3.03 -4.28 5.98
CA MET A 60 -3.55 -5.55 5.43
C MET A 60 -3.03 -5.82 4.00
N VAL A 61 -2.99 -4.78 3.16
CA VAL A 61 -2.51 -4.87 1.79
C VAL A 61 -1.01 -5.21 1.77
N ALA A 62 -0.21 -4.68 2.69
CA ALA A 62 1.21 -5.01 2.83
C ALA A 62 1.41 -6.53 3.09
N TRP A 63 0.64 -7.10 4.01
CA TRP A 63 0.62 -8.56 4.26
C TRP A 63 0.23 -9.36 3.02
N VAL A 64 -0.85 -8.96 2.33
CA VAL A 64 -1.33 -9.65 1.12
C VAL A 64 -0.26 -9.63 0.02
N LYS A 65 0.41 -8.49 -0.18
CA LYS A 65 1.52 -8.37 -1.14
C LYS A 65 2.66 -9.30 -0.79
N LEU A 66 3.07 -9.37 0.47
CA LEU A 66 4.17 -10.23 0.90
C LEU A 66 3.86 -11.71 0.64
N ILE A 67 2.64 -12.16 0.97
CA ILE A 67 2.18 -13.52 0.70
C ILE A 67 2.13 -13.78 -0.81
N ALA A 68 1.60 -12.83 -1.59
CA ALA A 68 1.52 -12.94 -3.05
C ALA A 68 2.91 -13.09 -3.69
N VAL A 69 3.88 -12.24 -3.32
CA VAL A 69 5.25 -12.31 -3.85
C VAL A 69 5.89 -13.65 -3.48
N CYS A 70 5.77 -14.10 -2.23
CA CYS A 70 6.29 -15.41 -1.79
C CYS A 70 5.67 -16.57 -2.60
N ALA A 71 4.35 -16.55 -2.81
CA ALA A 71 3.65 -17.55 -3.62
C ALA A 71 4.09 -17.49 -5.10
N GLY A 72 4.25 -16.30 -5.66
CA GLY A 72 4.71 -16.10 -7.03
C GLY A 72 6.13 -16.64 -7.25
N VAL A 73 7.03 -16.35 -6.32
CA VAL A 73 8.39 -16.89 -6.28
C VAL A 73 8.37 -18.41 -6.21
N TYR A 74 7.59 -18.99 -5.29
CA TYR A 74 7.44 -20.44 -5.16
C TYR A 74 6.95 -21.10 -6.45
N LEU A 75 5.95 -20.53 -7.12
CA LEU A 75 5.43 -21.04 -8.40
C LEU A 75 6.49 -21.03 -9.51
N ILE A 76 7.29 -19.97 -9.60
CA ILE A 76 8.38 -19.85 -10.57
C ILE A 76 9.48 -20.87 -10.27
N PHE A 77 9.88 -21.05 -9.01
CA PHE A 77 10.92 -22.03 -8.63
C PHE A 77 10.48 -23.48 -8.83
N LYS A 78 9.21 -23.80 -8.56
CA LYS A 78 8.65 -25.15 -8.75
C LYS A 78 8.76 -25.60 -10.21
N GLN A 79 8.69 -24.66 -11.14
CA GLN A 79 8.91 -24.94 -12.55
C GLN A 79 10.37 -24.73 -12.94
N LYS A 80 11.14 -25.82 -12.93
CA LYS A 80 12.52 -25.82 -13.45
C LYS A 80 12.53 -25.28 -14.89
N GLY A 81 13.10 -24.08 -15.08
CA GLY A 81 13.11 -23.40 -16.38
C GLY A 81 11.80 -22.71 -16.75
N ALA A 82 10.99 -22.28 -15.77
CA ALA A 82 9.71 -21.58 -15.92
C ALA A 82 9.67 -20.59 -17.09
N LEU A 83 10.66 -19.69 -17.18
CA LEU A 83 10.67 -18.66 -18.22
C LEU A 83 11.13 -19.16 -19.61
N LYS A 84 11.82 -20.30 -19.69
CA LYS A 84 12.13 -20.96 -20.97
C LYS A 84 10.87 -21.54 -21.62
N LEU A 85 9.79 -21.75 -20.85
CA LEU A 85 8.49 -22.16 -21.40
C LEU A 85 7.78 -21.01 -22.13
N LEU A 86 8.10 -19.76 -21.78
CA LEU A 86 7.51 -18.55 -22.37
C LEU A 86 8.31 -18.02 -23.56
N PHE A 87 9.65 -18.00 -23.44
CA PHE A 87 10.53 -17.49 -24.50
C PHE A 87 11.48 -18.57 -25.01
N LYS A 88 11.48 -18.80 -26.33
CA LYS A 88 12.41 -19.73 -26.98
C LYS A 88 13.87 -19.23 -26.91
N ASN A 89 14.09 -17.91 -26.81
CA ASN A 89 15.44 -17.35 -26.77
C ASN A 89 16.07 -17.51 -25.38
N LYS A 90 17.18 -18.26 -25.32
CA LYS A 90 17.93 -18.54 -24.08
C LYS A 90 18.46 -17.28 -23.41
N TRP A 91 18.91 -16.29 -24.18
CA TRP A 91 19.42 -15.03 -23.64
C TRP A 91 18.31 -14.23 -22.95
N VAL A 92 17.18 -14.02 -23.64
CA VAL A 92 16.02 -13.30 -23.10
C VAL A 92 15.47 -13.97 -21.85
N SER A 93 15.32 -15.31 -21.87
CA SER A 93 14.84 -16.04 -20.70
C SER A 93 15.79 -15.95 -19.50
N ASN A 94 17.11 -15.90 -19.73
CA ASN A 94 18.08 -15.75 -18.64
C ASN A 94 18.05 -14.34 -18.04
N ILE A 95 18.03 -13.30 -18.87
CA ILE A 95 17.94 -11.91 -18.41
C ILE A 95 16.66 -11.69 -17.59
N LEU A 96 15.52 -12.18 -18.10
CA LEU A 96 14.25 -12.04 -17.40
C LEU A 96 14.24 -12.81 -16.07
N ASN A 97 14.84 -14.00 -16.00
CA ASN A 97 14.96 -14.75 -14.74
C ASN A 97 15.75 -13.95 -13.69
N ILE A 98 16.88 -13.38 -14.07
CA ILE A 98 17.72 -12.58 -13.17
C ILE A 98 16.94 -11.34 -12.70
N PHE A 99 16.32 -10.63 -13.63
CA PHE A 99 15.52 -9.44 -13.32
C PHE A 99 14.42 -9.75 -12.30
N ILE A 100 13.64 -10.81 -12.52
CA ILE A 100 12.55 -11.20 -11.62
C ILE A 100 13.08 -11.66 -10.27
N ALA A 101 14.19 -12.39 -10.23
CA ALA A 101 14.80 -12.80 -8.97
C ALA A 101 15.24 -11.58 -8.13
N VAL A 102 15.86 -10.57 -8.76
CA VAL A 102 16.26 -9.33 -8.09
C VAL A 102 15.04 -8.56 -7.60
N VAL A 103 14.03 -8.38 -8.45
CA VAL A 103 12.79 -7.67 -8.11
C VAL A 103 12.07 -8.37 -6.94
N ALA A 104 11.95 -9.70 -6.98
CA ALA A 104 11.33 -10.45 -5.91
C ALA A 104 12.14 -10.37 -4.60
N PHE A 105 13.47 -10.46 -4.68
CA PHE A 105 14.34 -10.31 -3.51
C PHE A 105 14.15 -8.95 -2.83
N ILE A 106 14.14 -7.86 -3.61
CA ILE A 106 13.90 -6.51 -3.08
C ILE A 106 12.51 -6.43 -2.43
N GLN A 107 11.46 -6.90 -3.12
CA GLN A 107 10.09 -6.86 -2.60
C GLN A 107 9.91 -7.64 -1.30
N VAL A 108 10.53 -8.83 -1.18
CA VAL A 108 10.43 -9.64 0.05
C VAL A 108 11.11 -8.93 1.22
N ASN A 109 12.31 -8.37 1.03
CA ASN A 109 13.01 -7.67 2.10
C ASN A 109 12.28 -6.41 2.54
N LEU A 110 11.84 -5.58 1.58
CA LEU A 110 11.07 -4.36 1.89
C LEU A 110 9.72 -4.69 2.52
N GLY A 111 8.98 -5.67 1.99
CA GLY A 111 7.70 -6.09 2.55
C GLY A 111 7.81 -6.70 3.94
N PHE A 112 8.89 -7.45 4.21
CA PHE A 112 9.15 -7.94 5.57
C PHE A 112 9.47 -6.81 6.54
N PHE A 113 10.28 -5.83 6.11
CA PHE A 113 10.59 -4.66 6.92
C PHE A 113 9.33 -3.84 7.24
N ASP A 114 8.48 -3.60 6.25
CA ASP A 114 7.23 -2.86 6.38
C ASP A 114 6.29 -3.53 7.39
N VAL A 115 6.05 -4.83 7.24
CA VAL A 115 5.24 -5.64 8.16
C VAL A 115 5.83 -5.69 9.58
N ALA A 116 7.15 -5.79 9.70
CA ALA A 116 7.81 -5.79 11.00
C ALA A 116 7.68 -4.44 11.72
N MET A 117 7.76 -3.33 10.98
CA MET A 117 7.57 -1.98 11.52
C MET A 117 6.11 -1.75 11.94
N ASP A 118 5.14 -2.18 11.13
CA ASP A 118 3.72 -2.12 11.50
C ASP A 118 3.47 -2.83 12.84
N MET A 119 3.91 -4.09 12.99
CA MET A 119 3.72 -4.86 14.22
C MET A 119 4.25 -4.16 15.50
N VAL A 120 5.25 -3.28 15.37
CA VAL A 120 5.79 -2.49 16.47
C VAL A 120 4.95 -1.23 16.76
N LEU A 121 4.25 -0.70 15.76
CA LEU A 121 3.56 0.59 15.79
C LEU A 121 2.02 0.48 15.90
N THR A 122 1.42 -0.70 15.64
CA THR A 122 -0.04 -0.89 15.53
C THR A 122 -0.85 -0.45 16.77
N ASP A 123 -0.27 -0.46 17.98
CA ASP A 123 -0.99 -0.12 19.22
C ASP A 123 -1.42 1.36 19.31
N ASN A 124 -0.95 2.25 18.43
CA ASN A 124 -1.14 3.69 18.54
C ASN A 124 -1.88 4.34 17.35
N THR A 125 -2.66 3.59 16.58
CA THR A 125 -3.38 4.14 15.40
C THR A 125 -4.29 5.33 15.73
N ASP A 126 -4.94 5.34 16.91
CA ASP A 126 -5.77 6.46 17.39
C ASP A 126 -4.95 7.70 17.80
N TYR A 127 -3.67 7.52 18.09
CA TYR A 127 -2.74 8.61 18.37
C TYR A 127 -2.22 9.24 17.08
N PHE A 128 -2.00 8.43 16.03
CA PHE A 128 -1.49 8.88 14.74
C PHE A 128 -2.56 9.51 13.85
N HIS A 129 -3.81 9.03 13.92
CA HIS A 129 -4.91 9.45 13.06
C HIS A 129 -6.06 10.03 13.87
N LYS A 130 -6.23 11.36 13.86
CA LYS A 130 -7.34 12.03 14.55
C LYS A 130 -8.21 12.82 13.58
N GLU A 131 -9.52 12.73 13.72
CA GLU A 131 -10.49 13.52 12.98
C GLU A 131 -11.26 14.43 13.94
N PHE A 132 -11.42 15.70 13.57
CA PHE A 132 -12.18 16.69 14.34
C PHE A 132 -13.21 17.35 13.43
N GLU A 133 -14.46 17.38 13.86
CA GLU A 133 -15.53 18.09 13.17
C GLU A 133 -15.60 19.53 13.69
N ILE A 134 -15.37 20.49 12.80
CA ILE A 134 -15.40 21.92 13.10
C ILE A 134 -16.40 22.59 12.17
N GLY A 135 -17.62 22.80 12.68
CA GLY A 135 -18.72 23.35 11.90
C GLY A 135 -19.15 22.40 10.78
N LYS A 136 -18.88 22.77 9.52
CA LYS A 136 -19.19 21.95 8.32
C LYS A 136 -17.96 21.23 7.75
N ASN A 137 -16.78 21.48 8.31
CA ASN A 137 -15.52 20.95 7.82
C ASN A 137 -15.00 19.86 8.77
N THR A 138 -14.40 18.81 8.20
CA THR A 138 -13.68 17.79 8.97
C THR A 138 -12.19 18.03 8.81
N ILE A 139 -11.51 18.28 9.93
CA ILE A 139 -10.05 18.43 9.98
C ILE A 139 -9.45 17.07 10.35
N TYR A 140 -8.56 16.59 9.51
CA TYR A 140 -7.79 15.38 9.76
C TYR A 140 -6.38 15.77 10.21
N VAL A 141 -5.92 15.17 11.29
CA VAL A 141 -4.58 15.38 11.85
C VAL A 141 -3.82 14.07 11.79
N HIS A 142 -2.66 14.13 11.13
CA HIS A 142 -1.72 13.03 11.07
C HIS A 142 -0.48 13.36 11.91
N THR A 143 -0.28 12.61 13.00
CA THR A 143 0.90 12.74 13.83
C THR A 143 2.04 11.96 13.20
N LEU A 144 3.19 12.59 12.98
CA LEU A 144 4.43 11.91 12.63
C LEU A 144 5.31 11.87 13.87
N ASP A 145 5.39 10.72 14.54
CA ASP A 145 6.24 10.54 15.72
C ASP A 145 7.37 9.57 15.39
N GLN A 146 8.59 10.09 15.30
CA GLN A 146 9.80 9.30 15.05
C GLN A 146 10.39 8.69 16.33
N GLY A 147 9.68 8.82 17.46
CA GLY A 147 10.10 8.28 18.76
C GLY A 147 11.41 8.89 19.24
N ALA A 148 12.25 8.08 19.90
CA ALA A 148 13.50 8.52 20.54
C ALA A 148 14.57 9.09 19.57
N LEU A 149 14.35 9.02 18.26
CA LEU A 149 15.32 9.39 17.23
C LEU A 149 14.98 10.70 16.50
N GLY A 150 13.83 11.34 16.77
CA GLY A 150 13.43 12.52 16.02
C GLY A 150 12.42 13.42 16.72
N LYS A 151 12.12 14.55 16.07
CA LYS A 151 11.05 15.45 16.49
C LYS A 151 9.73 14.92 15.97
N ALA A 152 8.70 14.99 16.81
CA ALA A 152 7.34 14.68 16.40
C ALA A 152 6.65 15.94 15.85
N TYR A 153 5.77 15.75 14.87
CA TYR A 153 5.02 16.82 14.21
C TYR A 153 3.55 16.45 13.99
N HIS A 154 2.69 17.45 13.95
CA HIS A 154 1.28 17.30 13.55
C HIS A 154 1.08 17.88 12.16
N ASN A 155 0.56 17.09 11.23
CA ASN A 155 0.16 17.57 9.91
C ASN A 155 -1.35 17.72 9.84
N PHE A 156 -1.83 18.92 9.58
CA PHE A 156 -3.24 19.25 9.47
C PHE A 156 -3.70 19.21 8.01
N TYR A 157 -4.83 18.55 7.78
CA TYR A 157 -5.46 18.44 6.48
C TYR A 157 -6.95 18.76 6.57
N LEU A 158 -7.47 19.39 5.52
CA LEU A 158 -8.91 19.47 5.31
C LEU A 158 -9.36 18.19 4.59
N LYS A 159 -10.27 17.43 5.21
CA LYS A 159 -10.88 16.24 4.61
C LYS A 159 -12.07 16.67 3.76
N CYS A 160 -11.91 16.57 2.44
CA CYS A 160 -12.94 16.91 1.48
C CYS A 160 -13.67 15.66 0.98
N PRO A 161 -15.02 15.62 1.08
CA PRO A 161 -15.78 14.49 0.58
C PRO A 161 -15.81 14.50 -0.95
N LEU A 162 -15.52 13.35 -1.56
CA LEU A 162 -15.66 13.12 -2.99
C LEU A 162 -16.82 12.14 -3.26
N PRO A 163 -17.37 12.13 -4.49
CA PRO A 163 -18.35 11.13 -4.91
C PRO A 163 -17.86 9.70 -4.66
N LEU A 164 -18.81 8.80 -4.40
CA LEU A 164 -18.58 7.38 -4.07
C LEU A 164 -17.89 7.15 -2.72
N HIS A 165 -18.20 7.97 -1.70
CA HIS A 165 -17.62 7.88 -0.36
C HIS A 165 -16.08 7.95 -0.35
N ARG A 166 -15.49 8.62 -1.33
CA ARG A 166 -14.06 8.89 -1.35
C ARG A 166 -13.75 10.18 -0.61
N PHE A 167 -12.49 10.39 -0.30
CA PHE A 167 -12.04 11.65 0.28
C PHE A 167 -10.72 12.10 -0.34
N GLU A 168 -10.52 13.41 -0.31
CA GLU A 168 -9.27 14.06 -0.63
C GLU A 168 -8.78 14.80 0.62
N LEU A 169 -7.48 14.77 0.86
CA LEU A 169 -6.86 15.50 1.96
C LEU A 169 -6.11 16.69 1.36
N LYS A 170 -6.57 17.90 1.64
CA LYS A 170 -5.86 19.12 1.27
C LYS A 170 -4.96 19.56 2.42
N PRO A 171 -3.63 19.69 2.24
CA PRO A 171 -2.73 20.10 3.30
C PRO A 171 -3.06 21.52 3.75
N ILE A 172 -3.06 21.76 5.05
CA ILE A 172 -3.25 23.08 5.66
C ILE A 172 -1.91 23.57 6.17
N GLU A 173 -1.37 22.92 7.20
CA GLU A 173 -0.15 23.34 7.89
C GLU A 173 0.48 22.17 8.66
N GLN A 174 1.78 22.26 8.93
CA GLN A 174 2.52 21.36 9.80
C GLN A 174 2.95 22.13 11.06
N THR A 175 2.74 21.55 12.24
CA THR A 175 3.09 22.16 13.52
C THR A 175 3.92 21.23 14.38
N ASP A 176 4.55 21.78 15.42
CA ASP A 176 5.20 20.98 16.45
C ASP A 176 4.19 20.09 17.19
N TRP A 177 4.69 18.96 17.69
CA TRP A 177 3.87 17.98 18.38
C TRP A 177 3.36 18.45 19.74
N VAL A 178 2.13 18.05 20.03
CA VAL A 178 1.44 18.19 21.31
C VAL A 178 0.74 16.86 21.63
N LEU A 179 0.99 16.28 22.80
CA LEU A 179 0.48 14.96 23.22
C LEU A 179 -1.04 14.80 23.04
N ASP A 180 -1.79 15.64 23.75
CA ASP A 180 -3.25 15.67 23.66
C ASP A 180 -3.67 16.90 22.87
N LEU A 181 -4.25 16.67 21.71
CA LEU A 181 -4.71 17.72 20.81
C LEU A 181 -6.23 17.87 20.92
N GLN A 182 -6.70 19.10 21.11
CA GLN A 182 -8.10 19.47 20.97
C GLN A 182 -8.20 20.65 19.99
N LEU A 183 -9.15 20.58 19.07
CA LEU A 183 -9.43 21.68 18.14
C LEU A 183 -10.76 22.33 18.49
N LYS A 184 -10.81 23.65 18.48
CA LYS A 184 -12.05 24.43 18.66
C LYS A 184 -12.16 25.47 17.54
N ALA A 185 -13.38 25.72 17.08
CA ALA A 185 -13.63 26.75 16.08
C ALA A 185 -13.23 28.14 16.60
N THR A 186 -12.61 28.95 15.75
CA THR A 186 -12.27 30.35 16.01
C THR A 186 -12.63 31.23 14.80
N ASP A 187 -12.60 32.55 14.96
CA ASP A 187 -13.03 33.50 13.91
C ASP A 187 -12.16 33.44 12.64
N VAL A 188 -10.94 32.92 12.75
CA VAL A 188 -9.97 32.78 11.64
C VAL A 188 -9.91 31.37 11.05
N GLY A 189 -10.51 30.38 11.74
CA GLY A 189 -10.42 28.97 11.39
C GLY A 189 -10.62 28.08 12.61
N PHE A 190 -9.53 27.56 13.16
CA PHE A 190 -9.57 26.77 14.39
C PHE A 190 -8.35 27.01 15.28
N GLY A 191 -8.59 27.00 16.58
CA GLY A 191 -7.57 27.07 17.62
C GLY A 191 -7.09 25.69 18.03
N VAL A 192 -5.78 25.55 18.18
CA VAL A 192 -5.11 24.35 18.69
C VAL A 192 -4.95 24.47 20.20
N PHE A 193 -5.49 23.50 20.94
CA PHE A 193 -5.41 23.39 22.38
C PHE A 193 -4.72 22.10 22.79
N ASN A 194 -4.02 22.10 23.92
CA ASN A 194 -3.54 20.87 24.52
C ASN A 194 -4.65 20.16 25.35
N GLY A 195 -4.40 18.93 25.83
CA GLY A 195 -5.34 18.18 26.66
C GLY A 195 -5.73 18.85 27.99
N ARG A 196 -4.95 19.85 28.44
CA ARG A 196 -5.27 20.69 29.60
C ARG A 196 -6.15 21.90 29.24
N GLY A 197 -6.52 22.05 27.97
CA GLY A 197 -7.30 23.18 27.47
C GLY A 197 -6.50 24.47 27.30
N GLU A 198 -5.16 24.41 27.35
CA GLU A 198 -4.31 25.58 27.11
C GLU A 198 -4.23 25.86 25.61
N PHE A 199 -4.55 27.09 25.23
CA PHE A 199 -4.38 27.59 23.87
C PHE A 199 -2.91 27.60 23.46
N LYS A 200 -2.62 27.14 22.23
CA LYS A 200 -1.27 27.20 21.64
C LYS A 200 -1.19 28.22 20.52
N HIS A 201 -2.00 28.05 19.49
CA HIS A 201 -2.04 28.95 18.33
C HIS A 201 -3.33 28.71 17.53
N ASP A 202 -3.64 29.66 16.65
CA ASP A 202 -4.71 29.52 15.66
C ASP A 202 -4.14 29.10 14.31
N ILE A 203 -4.88 28.25 13.60
CA ILE A 203 -4.60 27.86 12.22
C ILE A 203 -5.72 28.41 11.33
N GLY A 204 -5.33 29.27 10.39
CA GLY A 204 -6.21 29.84 9.40
C GLY A 204 -6.42 28.89 8.22
N LEU A 205 -7.64 28.81 7.70
CA LEU A 205 -7.93 27.97 6.52
C LEU A 205 -7.44 28.59 5.21
N ASN A 206 -6.93 29.84 5.19
CA ASN A 206 -6.24 30.48 4.06
C ASN A 206 -6.88 30.28 2.65
N GLY A 207 -8.21 30.19 2.57
CA GLY A 207 -8.93 29.95 1.31
C GLY A 207 -8.96 28.49 0.82
N ILE A 208 -8.43 27.56 1.62
CA ILE A 208 -8.50 26.11 1.39
C ILE A 208 -9.94 25.66 1.66
N ASN A 209 -10.65 25.35 0.59
CA ASN A 209 -12.02 24.85 0.64
C ASN A 209 -12.14 23.55 -0.15
N CYS A 210 -13.17 22.77 0.19
CA CYS A 210 -13.63 21.67 -0.65
C CYS A 210 -14.39 22.25 -1.84
N THR A 211 -13.92 21.88 -3.03
CA THR A 211 -14.49 22.29 -4.33
C THR A 211 -15.66 21.41 -4.70
#